data_AF-A0A946HS35-F1
#
_entry.id   AF-A0A946HS35-F1
#
_cell.length_a   1.000
_cell.length_b   1.000
_cell.length_c   1.000
_cell.angle_alpha   90.00
_cell.angle_beta   90.00
_cell.angle_gamma   90.00
#
_symmetry.space_group_name_H-M   'P 1'
#
loop_
_entity.id
_entity.type
_entity.pdbx_description
1 polymer ?
#
loop_
_entity_poly.entity_id
_entity_poly.type
_entity_poly.pdbx_seq_one_letter_code
_entity_poly.pdbx_strand_id
1 'polypeptide(L)' 'MASDTGVPIDAHFTHCYDDFVLDVDLALPAKGVTVLYGQSGSGKTTLLRCLAGLVHAPGGVLS' A
#
# COMPACT_ATOMS: atom_id res chain seq x y z
N MET A 1 -10.90 14.90 -25.84
CA MET A 1 -10.36 13.74 -25.10
C MET A 1 -10.37 14.12 -23.64
N ALA A 2 -11.42 13.73 -22.90
CA ALA A 2 -11.48 14.00 -21.47
C ALA A 2 -10.41 13.15 -20.79
N SER A 3 -9.42 13.81 -20.21
CA SER A 3 -8.44 13.25 -19.28
C SER A 3 -9.20 12.74 -18.06
N ASP A 4 -9.62 11.48 -18.12
CA ASP A 4 -10.23 10.78 -16.99
C ASP A 4 -9.10 10.41 -16.01
N THR A 5 -8.63 11.42 -15.30
CA THR A 5 -7.65 11.36 -14.22
C THR A 5 -8.44 10.92 -12.98
N GLY A 6 -8.53 9.62 -12.74
CA GLY A 6 -9.11 9.13 -11.50
C GLY A 6 -8.33 9.67 -10.28
N VAL A 7 -8.96 9.64 -9.10
CA VAL A 7 -8.30 10.02 -7.85
C VAL A 7 -7.15 9.04 -7.59
N PRO A 8 -5.90 9.51 -7.42
CA PRO A 8 -4.77 8.62 -7.11
C PRO A 8 -5.04 7.90 -5.79
N ILE A 9 -4.45 6.71 -5.65
CA ILE A 9 -4.54 5.95 -4.40
C ILE A 9 -3.37 6.38 -3.54
N ASP A 10 -3.67 7.02 -2.42
CA ASP A 10 -2.67 7.40 -1.43
C ASP A 10 -2.81 6.49 -0.21
N ALA A 11 -1.70 5.91 0.24
CA ALA A 11 -1.66 5.01 1.37
C ALA A 11 -0.46 5.25 2.27
N HIS A 12 -0.72 5.30 3.57
CA HIS A 12 0.29 5.41 4.62
C HIS A 12 0.04 4.29 5.61
N PHE A 13 1.01 3.39 5.77
CA PHE A 13 0.90 2.27 6.68
C PHE A 13 2.16 2.10 7.50
N THR A 14 1.99 2.09 8.82
CA THR A 14 2.97 1.57 9.77
C THR A 14 2.36 0.36 10.48
N HIS A 15 3.02 -0.79 10.43
CA HIS A 15 2.59 -1.99 11.11
C HIS A 15 3.77 -2.81 11.61
N CYS A 16 3.76 -3.13 12.90
CA CYS A 16 4.85 -3.84 13.57
C CYS A 16 4.49 -5.30 13.81
N TYR A 17 5.39 -6.19 13.44
CA TYR A 17 5.55 -7.55 13.93
C TYR A 17 6.80 -7.63 14.82
N ASP A 18 7.05 -8.78 15.44
CA ASP A 18 8.17 -8.97 16.38
C ASP A 18 9.55 -8.62 15.77
N ASP A 19 9.83 -9.10 14.55
CA ASP A 19 11.13 -8.91 13.87
C ASP A 19 11.04 -8.05 12.60
N PHE A 20 9.89 -7.43 12.34
CA PHE A 20 9.64 -6.73 11.07
C PHE A 20 8.69 -5.54 11.26
N VAL A 21 9.07 -4.39 10.70
CA VAL A 21 8.21 -3.22 10.62
C VAL A 21 7.91 -2.95 9.14
N LEU A 22 6.63 -2.95 8.80
CA LEU A 22 6.15 -2.35 7.57
C LEU A 22 6.01 -0.85 7.82
N ASP A 23 6.74 -0.04 7.06
CA ASP A 23 6.62 1.42 7.05
C ASP A 23 6.62 1.89 5.60
N VAL A 24 5.46 2.30 5.11
CA VAL A 24 5.23 2.55 3.68
C VAL A 24 4.39 3.80 3.49
N ASP A 25 4.96 4.72 2.70
CA ASP A 25 4.24 5.80 2.01
C ASP A 25 4.12 5.41 0.54
N LEU A 26 2.89 5.41 0.01
CA LEU A 26 2.59 4.92 -1.33
C LEU A 26 1.60 5.85 -2.03
N ALA A 27 1.95 6.30 -3.23
CA ALA A 27 1.05 6.98 -4.16
C ALA A 27 0.98 6.17 -5.46
N LEU A 28 -0.22 5.69 -5.82
CA LEU A 28 -0.45 4.92 -7.03
C LEU A 28 -1.35 5.68 -8.00
N PRO A 29 -1.16 5.51 -9.32
CA PRO A 29 -2.11 6.03 -10.28
C PRO A 29 -3.48 5.36 -10.10
N ALA A 30 -4.54 6.14 -10.28
CA ALA A 30 -5.92 5.66 -10.23
C ALA A 30 -6.26 4.61 -11.30
N LYS A 31 -5.38 4.45 -12.30
CA LYS A 31 -5.56 3.61 -13.47
C LYS A 31 -4.26 2.95 -13.88
N GLY A 32 -4.41 1.79 -14.48
CA GLY A 32 -3.30 0.96 -14.94
C GLY A 32 -3.01 -0.17 -13.95
N VAL A 33 -1.84 -0.78 -14.12
CA VAL A 33 -1.37 -1.89 -13.30
C VAL A 33 -0.04 -1.49 -12.69
N THR A 34 0.04 -1.48 -11.36
CA THR A 34 1.29 -1.29 -10.62
C THR A 34 1.85 -2.64 -10.20
N VAL A 35 3.15 -2.84 -10.40
CA VAL A 35 3.88 -4.03 -9.95
C VAL A 35 4.64 -3.69 -8.68
N LEU A 36 4.40 -4.46 -7.61
CA LEU A 36 5.17 -4.41 -6.38
C LEU A 36 6.23 -5.51 -6.37
N TYR A 37 7.51 -5.13 -6.47
CA TYR A 37 8.64 -6.05 -6.52
C TYR A 37 9.58 -5.87 -5.31
N GLY A 38 10.29 -6.94 -4.93
CA GLY A 38 11.28 -6.92 -3.86
C GLY A 38 11.63 -8.32 -3.34
N GLN A 39 12.67 -8.43 -2.53
CA GLN A 39 13.14 -9.68 -1.92
C GLN A 39 12.06 -10.40 -1.11
N SER A 40 12.17 -11.72 -0.94
CA SER A 40 11.29 -12.46 -0.01
C SER A 40 11.43 -11.88 1.40
N GLY A 41 10.32 -11.75 2.12
CA GLY A 41 10.28 -11.13 3.46
C GLY A 41 10.22 -9.61 3.50
N SER A 42 10.30 -8.90 2.37
CA SER A 42 10.27 -7.42 2.34
C SER A 42 8.92 -6.77 2.68
N GLY A 43 7.93 -7.53 3.15
CA GLY A 43 6.61 -6.98 3.52
C GLY A 43 5.57 -6.84 2.39
N LYS A 44 5.83 -7.32 1.16
CA LYS A 44 4.88 -7.19 0.03
C LYS A 44 3.48 -7.72 0.33
N THR A 45 3.41 -8.94 0.85
CA THR A 45 2.12 -9.57 1.23
C THR A 45 1.45 -8.81 2.37
N THR A 46 2.23 -8.27 3.31
CA THR A 46 1.71 -7.43 4.39
C THR A 46 1.09 -6.15 3.84
N LEU A 47 1.81 -5.42 2.96
CA LEU A 47 1.29 -4.21 2.31
C LEU A 47 0.00 -4.48 1.54
N LEU A 48 -0.06 -5.54 0.74
CA LEU A 48 -1.28 -5.91 0.02
C LEU A 48 -2.44 -6.26 0.95
N ARG A 49 -2.16 -6.87 2.11
CA ARG A 49 -3.19 -7.12 3.13
C ARG A 49 -3.65 -5.85 3.82
N CYS A 50 -2.78 -4.87 4.08
CA CYS A 50 -3.17 -3.55 4.58
C CYS A 50 -4.07 -2.83 3.57
N LEU A 51 -3.68 -2.79 2.29
CA LEU A 51 -4.47 -2.20 1.20
C LEU A 51 -5.85 -2.86 1.05
N ALA A 52 -5.93 -4.18 1.23
CA ALA A 52 -7.18 -4.93 1.18
C ALA A 52 -8.02 -4.83 2.48
N GLY A 53 -7.55 -4.12 3.50
CA GLY A 53 -8.20 -4.04 4.81
C GLY A 53 -8.18 -5.34 5.63
N LEU A 54 -7.34 -6.31 5.26
CA LEU A 54 -7.19 -7.60 5.93
C LEU A 54 -6.21 -7.57 7.11
N VAL A 55 -5.31 -6.58 7.12
CA VAL A 55 -4.43 -6.28 8.24
C VAL A 55 -4.70 -4.85 8.67
N HIS A 56 -4.97 -4.67 9.97
CA HIS A 56 -5.14 -3.35 10.55
C HIS A 56 -3.77 -2.73 10.85
N ALA A 57 -3.43 -1.66 10.14
CA ALA A 57 -2.30 -0.80 10.45
C ALA A 57 -2.82 0.36 11.33
N PRO A 58 -2.48 0.42 12.63
CA PRO A 58 -2.94 1.50 13.51
C PRO A 58 -2.51 2.87 12.96
N GLY A 59 -3.46 3.80 12.82
CA GLY A 59 -3.19 5.11 12.24
C GLY A 59 -2.97 5.11 10.73
N GLY A 60 -3.15 3.97 10.05
CA GLY A 60 -3.01 3.88 8.61
C GLY A 60 -4.10 4.63 7.85
N VAL A 61 -3.74 5.19 6.69
CA VAL A 61 -4.64 5.94 5.81
C VAL A 61 -4.65 5.27 4.44
N LEU A 62 -5.83 5.22 3.81
CA LEU A 62 -6.03 4.82 2.42
C LEU A 62 -7.13 5.72 1.83
N SER A 63 -6.82 6.48 0.78
CA SER A 63 -7.75 7.38 0.09
C SER A 63 -7.71 7.24 -1.42
#